data_AF-A0AAV5FK68-F1
#
_entry.id   AF-A0AAV5FK68-F1
#
_cell.length_a   1.000
_cell.length_b   1.000
_cell.length_c   1.000
_cell.angle_alpha   90.00
_cell.angle_beta   90.00
_cell.angle_gamma   90.00
#
_symmetry.space_group_name_H-M   'P 1'
#
loop_
_entity.id
_entity.type
_entity.pdbx_description
1 polymer ?
#
loop_
_entity_poly.entity_id
_entity_poly.type
_entity_poly.pdbx_seq_one_letter_code
_entity_poly.pdbx_strand_id
1 'polypeptide(L)'
;MLLGPHNAKFSQDGNIVALSLDRNGLGCRLLTKKQFIYGRFRVSSKASPGNSAGTVTTLYVSTDVNKQKNEEIDFEFIGNVAGQPYTFHTNLYAPNVGNKEVEFQPWFDPTTSFHIYTISWSSSMVV
;
A
#
# COMPACT_ATOMS: atom_id res chain seq x y z
N MET A 1 -5.37 -2.13 -13.63
CA MET A 1 -4.59 -3.19 -14.31
C MET A 1 -3.98 -4.07 -13.23
N LEU A 2 -4.05 -5.39 -13.38
CA LEU A 2 -3.43 -6.35 -12.46
C LEU A 2 -2.09 -6.82 -13.04
N LEU A 3 -1.04 -6.81 -12.23
CA LEU A 3 0.26 -7.40 -12.52
C LEU A 3 0.53 -8.52 -11.51
N GLY A 4 1.14 -9.62 -11.97
CA GLY A 4 1.33 -10.82 -11.14
C GLY A 4 0.03 -11.57 -10.84
N PRO A 5 -0.80 -11.91 -11.85
CA PRO A 5 -2.15 -12.46 -11.61
C PRO A 5 -2.17 -13.80 -10.87
N HIS A 6 -1.10 -14.60 -10.94
CA HIS A 6 -0.99 -15.87 -10.24
C HIS A 6 -0.99 -15.73 -8.70
N ASN A 7 -0.62 -14.54 -8.21
CA ASN A 7 -0.60 -14.20 -6.79
C ASN A 7 -1.79 -13.36 -6.35
N ALA A 8 -2.81 -13.20 -7.19
CA ALA A 8 -4.03 -12.48 -6.86
C ALA A 8 -5.24 -13.41 -6.92
N LYS A 9 -6.05 -13.41 -5.86
CA LYS A 9 -7.29 -14.19 -5.80
C LYS A 9 -8.48 -13.28 -5.53
N PHE A 10 -9.40 -13.22 -6.48
CA PHE A 10 -10.62 -12.44 -6.36
C PHE A 10 -11.73 -13.25 -5.68
N SER A 11 -12.56 -12.58 -4.89
CA SER A 11 -13.85 -13.11 -4.46
C SER A 11 -14.78 -13.33 -5.65
N GLN A 12 -15.79 -14.19 -5.49
CA GLN A 12 -16.74 -14.50 -6.58
C GLN A 12 -17.49 -13.28 -7.10
N ASP A 13 -17.77 -12.31 -6.23
CA ASP A 13 -18.42 -11.04 -6.58
C ASP A 13 -17.44 -9.97 -7.10
N GLY A 14 -16.13 -10.25 -7.11
CA GLY A 14 -15.09 -9.34 -7.56
C GLY A 14 -14.80 -8.15 -6.64
N ASN A 15 -15.44 -8.06 -5.48
CA ASN A 15 -15.32 -6.91 -4.57
C ASN A 15 -14.08 -6.97 -3.67
N ILE A 16 -13.50 -8.16 -3.49
CA ILE A 16 -12.31 -8.38 -2.67
C ILE A 16 -11.24 -9.05 -3.52
N VAL A 17 -10.00 -8.63 -3.34
CA VAL A 17 -8.82 -9.29 -3.89
C VAL A 17 -7.84 -9.57 -2.76
N ALA A 18 -7.43 -10.83 -2.63
CA ALA A 18 -6.31 -11.22 -1.79
C ALA A 18 -5.03 -11.16 -2.64
N LEU A 19 -4.04 -10.43 -2.15
CA LEU A 19 -2.71 -10.30 -2.76
C LEU A 19 -1.72 -11.15 -1.98
N SER A 20 -0.90 -11.93 -2.69
CA SER A 20 0.10 -12.82 -2.10
C SER A 20 1.52 -12.44 -2.54
N LEU A 21 2.49 -12.76 -1.68
CA LEU A 21 3.92 -12.78 -1.97
C LEU A 21 4.38 -14.23 -1.81
N ASP A 22 4.99 -14.80 -2.85
CA ASP A 22 5.48 -16.18 -2.81
C ASP A 22 6.90 -16.29 -2.23
N ARG A 23 7.38 -17.53 -2.08
CA ARG A 23 8.72 -17.81 -1.54
C ARG A 23 9.86 -17.39 -2.45
N ASN A 24 9.59 -17.13 -3.73
CA ASN A 24 10.57 -16.62 -4.69
C ASN A 24 10.63 -15.08 -4.65
N GLY A 25 9.86 -14.43 -3.78
CA GLY A 25 9.75 -12.98 -3.70
C GLY A 25 8.88 -12.38 -4.80
N LEU A 26 8.09 -13.19 -5.51
CA LEU A 26 7.17 -12.69 -6.53
C LEU A 26 5.87 -12.24 -5.86
N GLY A 27 5.53 -10.96 -6.03
CA GLY A 27 4.30 -10.37 -5.53
C GLY A 27 3.24 -10.16 -6.61
N CYS A 28 2.28 -9.30 -6.32
CA CYS A 28 1.30 -8.81 -7.28
C CYS A 28 0.93 -7.35 -6.98
N ARG A 29 0.39 -6.66 -7.98
CA ARG A 29 0.06 -5.23 -7.88
C ARG A 29 -1.21 -4.90 -8.66
N LEU A 30 -2.05 -4.07 -8.05
CA LEU A 30 -3.19 -3.43 -8.72
C LEU A 30 -2.87 -1.96 -9.00
N LEU A 31 -3.07 -1.56 -10.25
CA LEU A 31 -2.92 -0.18 -10.70
C LEU A 31 -4.28 0.39 -11.14
N THR A 32 -4.47 1.69 -10.97
CA THR A 32 -5.60 2.38 -11.58
C THR A 32 -5.58 2.22 -13.11
N LYS A 33 -6.74 2.22 -13.76
CA LYS A 33 -6.82 2.21 -15.23
C LYS A 33 -6.58 3.59 -15.84
N LYS A 34 -6.67 4.64 -15.02
CA LYS A 34 -6.55 6.04 -15.41
C LYS A 34 -5.47 6.71 -14.56
N GLN A 35 -4.87 7.74 -15.12
CA GLN A 35 -4.02 8.68 -14.39
C GLN A 35 -4.88 9.83 -13.86
N PHE A 36 -4.41 10.45 -12.79
CA PHE A 36 -5.10 11.53 -12.11
C PHE A 36 -4.08 12.59 -11.72
N ILE A 37 -4.51 13.86 -11.75
CA ILE A 37 -3.81 14.97 -11.13
C ILE A 37 -4.71 15.40 -9.98
N TYR A 38 -4.26 15.18 -8.74
CA TYR A 38 -5.06 15.28 -7.52
C TYR A 38 -6.18 14.22 -7.42
N GLY A 39 -6.69 14.04 -6.19
CA GLY A 39 -7.80 13.14 -5.92
C GLY A 39 -7.83 12.62 -4.49
N ARG A 40 -8.88 11.86 -4.20
CA ARG A 40 -9.03 11.10 -2.97
C ARG A 40 -9.04 9.62 -3.31
N PHE A 41 -7.96 8.93 -2.96
CA PHE A 41 -7.77 7.50 -3.24
C PHE A 41 -8.03 6.73 -1.96
N ARG A 42 -9.00 5.83 -1.99
CA ARG A 42 -9.45 5.09 -0.81
C ARG A 42 -9.43 3.60 -1.08
N VAL A 43 -8.84 2.85 -0.16
CA VAL A 43 -8.80 1.39 -0.19
C VAL A 43 -9.28 0.86 1.15
N SER A 44 -10.17 -0.13 1.11
CA SER A 44 -10.48 -0.96 2.26
C SER A 44 -9.49 -2.12 2.29
N SER A 45 -8.61 -2.16 3.29
CA SER A 45 -7.51 -3.12 3.39
C SER A 45 -7.51 -3.83 4.74
N LYS A 46 -7.05 -5.07 4.74
CA LYS A 46 -6.80 -5.89 5.93
C LYS A 46 -5.41 -6.51 5.78
N ALA A 47 -4.55 -6.32 6.78
CA ALA A 47 -3.19 -6.80 6.77
C ALA A 47 -3.11 -8.33 6.88
N SER A 48 -1.98 -8.91 6.46
CA SER A 48 -1.75 -10.34 6.57
C SER A 48 -1.66 -10.76 8.04
N PRO A 49 -2.43 -11.77 8.51
CA PRO A 49 -2.31 -12.26 9.87
C PRO A 49 -1.07 -13.12 10.06
N GLY A 50 -0.69 -13.36 11.32
CA GLY A 50 0.40 -14.26 11.69
C GLY A 50 1.79 -13.65 11.53
N ASN A 51 2.76 -14.44 11.06
CA ASN A 51 4.11 -13.95 10.82
C ASN A 51 4.19 -13.33 9.42
N SER A 52 4.44 -12.03 9.37
CA SER A 52 4.59 -11.23 8.16
C SER A 52 5.93 -10.49 8.12
N ALA A 53 6.90 -10.88 8.96
CA ALA A 53 8.20 -10.24 9.05
C ALA A 53 8.89 -10.19 7.67
N GLY A 54 9.42 -9.01 7.33
CA GLY A 54 10.08 -8.77 6.05
C GLY A 54 9.14 -8.56 4.86
N THR A 55 7.82 -8.52 5.08
CA THR A 55 6.86 -8.14 4.04
C THR A 55 6.45 -6.68 4.16
N VAL A 56 6.20 -6.04 3.02
CA VAL A 56 5.61 -4.70 2.93
C VAL A 56 4.39 -4.77 2.04
N THR A 57 3.26 -4.27 2.53
CA THR A 57 2.08 -4.00 1.69
C THR A 57 1.98 -2.49 1.48
N THR A 58 1.97 -2.03 0.23
CA THR A 58 2.01 -0.60 -0.08
C THR A 58 0.72 -0.15 -0.78
N LEU A 59 0.15 0.94 -0.29
CA LEU A 59 -0.83 1.77 -1.00
C LEU A 59 -0.13 3.06 -1.39
N TYR A 60 -0.04 3.37 -2.68
CA TYR A 60 0.73 4.52 -3.13
C TYR A 60 0.12 5.21 -4.35
N VAL A 61 0.46 6.49 -4.49
CA VAL A 61 0.19 7.32 -5.67
C VAL A 61 1.53 7.65 -6.29
N SER A 62 1.72 7.31 -7.56
CA SER A 62 2.97 7.61 -8.27
C SER A 62 2.70 8.20 -9.65
N THR A 63 3.54 9.15 -10.07
CA THR A 63 3.45 9.77 -11.40
C THR A 63 3.87 8.82 -12.53
N ASP A 64 4.81 7.91 -12.27
CA ASP A 64 5.20 6.87 -13.22
C ASP A 64 5.78 5.65 -12.49
N VAL A 65 4.98 4.60 -12.41
CA VAL A 65 5.31 3.32 -11.76
C VAL A 65 6.45 2.54 -12.45
N ASN A 66 6.95 3.00 -13.60
CA ASN A 66 8.00 2.34 -14.37
C ASN A 66 9.31 3.14 -14.44
N LYS A 67 9.40 4.30 -13.76
CA LYS A 67 10.59 5.16 -13.81
C LYS A 67 11.25 5.29 -12.43
N GLN A 68 12.58 5.34 -12.44
CA GLN A 68 13.41 5.58 -11.24
C GLN A 68 13.29 7.01 -10.67
N LYS A 69 12.79 7.96 -11.46
CA LYS A 69 12.55 9.35 -11.03
C LYS A 69 11.07 9.64 -11.16
N ASN A 70 10.31 9.16 -10.19
CA ASN A 70 8.89 9.41 -10.01
C ASN A 70 8.67 10.40 -8.85
N GLU A 71 7.47 10.94 -8.77
CA GLU A 71 6.95 11.56 -7.55
C GLU A 71 6.01 10.54 -6.91
N GLU A 72 6.02 10.43 -5.58
CA GLU A 72 5.36 9.34 -4.88
C GLU A 72 4.82 9.77 -3.51
N ILE A 73 3.62 9.28 -3.19
CA ILE A 73 3.02 9.35 -1.86
C ILE A 73 2.77 7.92 -1.42
N ASP A 74 3.38 7.53 -0.31
CA ASP A 74 3.37 6.15 0.19
C ASP A 74 2.59 6.00 1.49
N PHE A 75 1.89 4.89 1.60
CA PHE A 75 1.39 4.32 2.84
C PHE A 75 1.73 2.84 2.87
N GLU A 76 2.61 2.45 3.79
CA GLU A 76 3.22 1.13 3.84
C GLU A 76 2.92 0.43 5.17
N PHE A 77 2.55 -0.84 5.07
CA PHE A 77 2.31 -1.72 6.20
C PHE A 77 3.54 -2.61 6.34
N ILE A 78 4.36 -2.35 7.34
CA ILE A 78 5.57 -3.12 7.62
C ILE A 78 5.19 -4.29 8.51
N GLY A 79 5.27 -5.50 7.94
CA GLY A 79 4.96 -6.74 8.62
C GLY A 79 5.98 -7.10 9.69
N ASN A 80 5.54 -7.90 10.66
CA ASN A 80 6.31 -8.24 11.85
C ASN A 80 6.19 -9.72 12.19
N VAL A 81 7.00 -10.21 13.13
CA VAL A 81 6.87 -11.58 13.64
C VAL A 81 5.53 -11.75 14.36
N ALA A 82 5.03 -12.98 14.40
CA ALA A 82 3.71 -13.26 14.97
C ALA A 82 3.56 -12.73 16.40
N GLY A 83 2.44 -12.04 16.67
CA GLY A 83 2.13 -11.45 17.97
C GLY A 83 2.76 -10.08 18.23
N GLN A 84 3.62 -9.58 17.33
CA GLN A 84 4.15 -8.22 17.39
C GLN A 84 3.36 -7.28 16.47
N PRO A 85 3.23 -5.99 16.82
CA PRO A 85 2.39 -5.09 16.08
C PRO A 85 3.03 -4.66 14.74
N TYR A 86 2.18 -4.33 13.78
CA TYR A 86 2.56 -3.76 12.48
C TYR A 86 3.02 -2.31 12.63
N THR A 87 4.08 -1.90 11.94
CA THR A 87 4.42 -0.48 11.81
C THR A 87 3.79 0.08 10.53
N PHE A 88 3.19 1.27 10.60
CA PHE A 88 2.81 2.03 9.43
C PHE A 88 3.88 3.05 9.10
N HIS A 89 4.27 3.09 7.83
CA HIS A 89 5.18 4.09 7.28
C HIS A 89 4.41 4.95 6.28
N THR A 90 4.66 6.25 6.29
CA THR A 90 4.22 7.16 5.22
C THR A 90 5.41 7.90 4.66
N ASN A 91 5.43 8.15 3.36
CA ASN A 91 6.49 8.95 2.74
C ASN A 91 5.93 9.89 1.66
N LEU A 92 6.69 10.94 1.38
CA LEU A 92 6.47 11.84 0.25
C LEU A 92 7.80 12.05 -0.47
N TYR A 93 7.85 11.62 -1.72
CA TYR A 93 9.00 11.78 -2.59
C TYR A 93 8.68 12.64 -3.81
N ALA A 94 9.55 13.61 -4.09
CA ALA A 94 9.55 14.42 -5.30
C ALA A 94 10.96 14.96 -5.56
N PRO A 95 11.25 15.51 -6.75
CA PRO A 95 12.55 16.15 -7.00
C PRO A 95 12.87 17.21 -5.93
N ASN A 96 13.97 17.01 -5.20
CA ASN A 96 14.42 17.85 -4.08
C ASN A 96 13.52 17.83 -2.83
N VAL A 97 12.55 16.92 -2.77
CA VAL A 97 11.67 16.68 -1.62
C VAL A 97 11.76 15.19 -1.28
N GLY A 98 12.35 14.87 -0.14
CA GLY A 98 12.46 13.50 0.34
C GLY A 98 12.75 13.50 1.84
N ASN A 99 13.10 12.34 2.38
CA ASN A 99 13.32 12.12 3.81
C ASN A 99 12.10 12.58 4.64
N LYS A 100 10.90 12.26 4.16
CA LYS A 100 9.61 12.63 4.78
C LYS A 100 8.94 11.41 5.41
N GLU A 101 9.73 10.40 5.75
CA GLU A 101 9.26 9.19 6.40
C GLU A 101 8.69 9.54 7.78
N VAL A 102 7.48 9.06 8.03
CA VAL A 102 6.87 9.04 9.36
C VAL A 102 6.49 7.61 9.66
N GLU A 103 6.94 7.13 10.80
CA GLU A 103 6.66 5.77 11.29
C GLU A 103 5.80 5.84 12.55
N PHE A 104 4.77 5.00 12.62
CA PHE A 104 3.94 4.90 13.80
C PHE A 104 3.26 3.53 13.92
N GLN A 105 2.89 3.17 15.15
CA GLN A 105 2.08 1.98 15.42
C GLN A 105 0.59 2.37 15.36
N PRO A 106 -0.26 1.63 14.64
CA PRO A 106 -1.70 1.86 14.68
C PRO A 106 -2.26 1.54 16.07
N TRP A 107 -3.30 2.28 16.48
CA TRP A 107 -4.02 2.01 17.73
C TRP A 107 -4.96 0.78 17.66
N PHE A 108 -4.84 -0.03 16.62
CA PHE A 108 -5.68 -1.19 16.33
C PHE A 108 -4.85 -2.30 15.67
N ASP A 109 -5.33 -3.55 15.70
CA ASP A 109 -4.72 -4.65 14.97
C ASP A 109 -5.24 -4.67 13.51
N PRO A 110 -4.41 -4.30 12.51
CA PRO A 110 -4.86 -4.20 11.12
C PRO A 110 -5.13 -5.55 10.46
N THR A 111 -4.84 -6.67 11.14
CA THR A 111 -5.07 -8.03 10.62
C THR A 111 -6.47 -8.56 10.92
N THR A 112 -7.19 -7.94 11.87
CA THR A 112 -8.46 -8.46 12.41
C THR A 112 -9.67 -8.07 11.57
N SER A 113 -9.67 -6.87 10.98
CA SER A 113 -10.78 -6.38 10.16
C SER A 113 -10.29 -5.50 9.01
N PHE A 114 -11.16 -5.27 8.04
CA PHE A 114 -10.89 -4.29 7.00
C PHE A 114 -11.00 -2.87 7.57
N HIS A 115 -9.97 -2.06 7.36
CA HIS A 115 -9.95 -0.64 7.68
C HIS A 115 -9.82 0.18 6.40
N ILE A 116 -10.25 1.44 6.45
CA ILE A 116 -10.22 2.33 5.31
C ILE A 116 -8.98 3.22 5.40
N TYR A 117 -8.11 3.09 4.41
CA TYR A 117 -6.92 3.92 4.24
C TYR A 117 -7.17 4.89 3.09
N THR A 118 -6.84 6.16 3.28
CA THR A 118 -7.13 7.21 2.30
C THR A 118 -5.89 8.07 2.10
N ILE A 119 -5.49 8.27 0.84
CA ILE A 119 -4.58 9.33 0.43
C ILE A 119 -5.42 10.43 -0.21
N SER A 120 -5.43 11.61 0.39
CA SER A 120 -6.11 12.80 -0.13
C SER A 120 -5.06 13.79 -0.61
N TRP A 121 -4.93 13.92 -1.93
CA TRP A 121 -3.93 14.78 -2.55
C TRP A 121 -4.61 15.90 -3.32
N SER A 122 -4.20 17.14 -3.02
CA SER A 122 -4.65 18.36 -3.67
C SER A 122 -3.46 19.24 -4.05
N SER A 123 -3.72 20.37 -4.72
CA SER A 123 -2.68 21.34 -5.04
C SER A 123 -2.06 22.01 -3.81
N SER A 124 -2.72 21.95 -2.65
CA SER A 124 -2.26 22.64 -1.42
C SER A 124 -1.68 21.69 -0.37
N MET A 125 -2.13 20.44 -0.32
CA MET A 125 -1.71 19.48 0.71
C MET A 125 -1.97 18.03 0.33
N VAL A 126 -1.24 17.15 1.03
CA VAL A 126 -1.46 15.70 1.11
C VAL A 126 -1.91 15.38 2.54
N VAL A 127 -2.99 14.61 2.68
CA VAL A 127 -3.57 14.13 3.95
C VAL A 127 -3.85 12.64 3.88
#